data_AF-V4ST55-F1
#
_entry.id   AF-V4ST55-F1
#
_cell.length_a   1.000
_cell.length_b   1.000
_cell.length_c   1.000
_cell.angle_alpha   90.00
_cell.angle_beta   90.00
_cell.angle_gamma   90.00
#
_symmetry.space_group_name_H-M   'P 1'
#
loop_
_entity.id
_entity.type
_entity.pdbx_description
1 polymer ?
#
loop_
_entity_poly.entity_id
_entity_poly.type
_entity_poly.pdbx_seq_one_letter_code
_entity_poly.pdbx_strand_id
1 'polypeptide(L)'
;MESIGGFTSNNGFCKLNYVLMCNCSQIEDLSWLNCTANASSYIRHLEANVDTLSQAKRELDSTFKDVSGRIERAIEADLVPREQVKDWLATSEQKRGEKEKAKLCLGGFCSKNCWSGYNVGKEVVEMTEAVKDQTSKGHFDVVADPRPPPVVEILPKENNIVGIVSRLSEVWRYIEDDGVKIIGLYGVRGVGKSTLLKQLNDMFSDMSHKFGAVIMVKASTELNMGKIQEVIRSRLGIDPEGDKWKNRDEQGSAAEIFRRLSNKKMFRLKVTDDVLNSHPEIRELAETVADMCGGLPLALVTIGSAMASRRDPDNWRYAIEELQRYPSGFEGMGTRVFPLLKFSYDRLTSETHKTCFLYCSLFPRSQIIMKDELIELWIGEGLLRDSHNIAAAKREGNLILESLKLACLLEEVEVNNSEDFFKMHDILRDMALWIASSQGASKILVFQETDKSIKVQETASWNEAVRVSLWRSPSIDSLSPTPPCCPRLLTLLVRYTMIKEFENKFFQSMHALRVLDSSQNAKLSKLHVGEGELIDLQYLNLSNTNICELPIGIKSCTQLRTLLLDGQRI
;
A
#
# COMPACT_ATOMS: atom_id res chain seq x y z
N MET A 1 21.14 42.99 59.28
CA MET A 1 22.24 42.53 60.14
C MET A 1 23.53 42.71 59.36
N GLU A 2 24.40 43.55 59.88
CA GLU A 2 25.75 43.84 59.36
C GLU A 2 26.66 42.61 59.44
N SER A 3 27.67 42.57 58.55
CA SER A 3 29.08 42.11 58.75
C SER A 3 29.66 41.75 57.36
N ILE A 4 30.38 42.65 56.70
CA ILE A 4 31.85 42.87 56.75
C ILE A 4 32.67 41.72 56.11
N GLY A 5 33.55 42.08 55.17
CA GLY A 5 34.81 41.37 54.91
C GLY A 5 35.07 41.09 53.44
N GLY A 6 36.02 41.81 52.84
CA GLY A 6 36.35 41.74 51.41
C GLY A 6 37.35 40.67 51.02
N PHE A 7 37.71 40.61 49.74
CA PHE A 7 39.07 40.46 49.20
C PHE A 7 39.07 40.55 47.67
N THR A 8 40.26 40.86 47.15
CA THR A 8 40.64 41.32 45.81
C THR A 8 40.95 40.22 44.79
N SER A 9 40.86 40.63 43.52
CA SER A 9 41.63 40.25 42.31
C SER A 9 41.50 38.87 41.64
N ASN A 10 41.16 38.99 40.35
CA ASN A 10 41.65 38.28 39.16
C ASN A 10 41.25 36.83 38.85
N ASN A 11 40.58 36.75 37.70
CA ASN A 11 40.56 35.70 36.67
C ASN A 11 40.32 34.25 37.11
N GLY A 12 39.14 33.77 36.72
CA GLY A 12 38.91 32.34 36.54
C GLY A 12 37.49 31.95 36.91
N PHE A 13 36.66 31.73 35.91
CA PHE A 13 35.46 30.89 35.91
C PHE A 13 34.85 30.56 37.29
N CYS A 14 33.74 31.23 37.63
CA CYS A 14 32.77 30.67 38.57
C CYS A 14 31.35 30.81 38.01
N LYS A 15 30.72 29.65 37.79
CA LYS A 15 29.27 29.48 37.72
C LYS A 15 28.63 30.27 38.87
N LEU A 16 27.73 31.19 38.55
CA LEU A 16 26.73 31.66 39.52
C LEU A 16 25.34 31.40 38.96
N ASN A 17 24.77 30.27 39.38
CA ASN A 17 23.33 30.10 39.46
C ASN A 17 22.79 31.16 40.41
N TYR A 18 22.17 32.20 39.89
CA TYR A 18 21.20 33.00 40.65
C TYR A 18 19.91 33.07 39.85
N VAL A 19 18.92 32.32 40.36
CA VAL A 19 17.52 32.41 39.97
C VAL A 19 17.02 33.77 40.48
N LEU A 20 16.90 34.75 39.59
CA LEU A 20 16.05 35.92 39.82
C LEU A 20 14.78 35.74 38.99
N MET A 21 13.69 35.49 39.70
CA MET A 21 12.35 35.51 39.12
C MET A 21 11.98 36.95 38.77
N CYS A 22 12.11 37.33 37.49
CA CYS A 22 11.47 38.52 36.98
C CYS A 22 10.16 38.13 36.29
N ASN A 23 9.05 38.60 36.85
CA ASN A 23 7.74 38.60 36.20
C ASN A 23 7.76 39.66 35.09
N CYS A 24 7.35 39.32 33.86
CA CYS A 24 7.40 40.21 32.70
C CYS A 24 6.54 41.48 32.81
N SER A 25 5.76 41.66 33.88
CA SER A 25 4.86 42.80 34.09
C SER A 25 5.49 43.98 34.86
N GLN A 26 6.76 43.90 35.27
CA GLN A 26 7.45 44.99 35.98
C GLN A 26 8.91 45.11 35.50
N ILE A 27 9.14 45.90 34.44
CA ILE A 27 10.49 46.28 34.00
C ILE A 27 10.50 47.81 33.83
N GLU A 28 10.77 48.53 34.92
CA GLU A 28 11.03 49.98 34.89
C GLU A 28 12.49 50.35 35.24
N ASP A 29 13.37 49.39 35.58
CA ASP A 29 14.74 49.70 35.96
C ASP A 29 15.78 48.97 35.08
N LEU A 30 16.29 49.71 34.09
CA LEU A 30 17.26 49.27 33.07
C LEU A 30 18.69 49.71 33.42
N SER A 31 19.25 49.24 34.53
CA SER A 31 20.63 49.56 34.92
C SER A 31 21.65 48.42 34.75
N TRP A 32 21.22 47.19 34.43
CA TRP A 32 22.10 46.01 34.36
C TRP A 32 22.17 45.27 33.02
N LEU A 33 21.62 45.84 31.94
CA LEU A 33 21.68 45.26 30.58
C LEU A 33 22.20 46.27 29.55
N ASN A 34 23.52 46.51 29.56
CA ASN A 34 24.19 47.23 28.48
C ASN A 34 24.65 46.29 27.33
N CYS A 35 23.99 45.13 27.17
CA CYS A 35 24.19 44.20 26.06
C CYS A 35 22.95 44.20 25.14
N THR A 36 22.96 45.18 24.23
CA THR A 36 22.13 45.37 23.02
C THR A 36 20.64 45.71 23.21
N ALA A 37 20.31 46.99 23.01
CA ALA A 37 18.94 47.50 22.84
C ALA A 37 18.12 46.76 21.75
N ASN A 38 18.78 46.07 20.81
CA ASN A 38 18.12 45.24 19.80
C ASN A 38 17.52 43.95 20.38
N ALA A 39 18.16 43.32 21.37
CA ALA A 39 17.67 42.06 21.94
C ALA A 39 16.42 42.26 22.82
N SER A 40 16.31 43.42 23.49
CA SER A 40 15.12 43.76 24.30
C SER A 40 13.90 44.08 23.44
N SER A 41 14.08 44.58 22.21
CA SER A 41 12.96 44.92 21.30
C SER A 41 12.21 43.66 20.83
N TYR A 42 12.92 42.59 20.43
CA TYR A 42 12.30 41.33 20.00
C TYR A 42 11.49 40.65 21.10
N ILE A 43 11.92 40.78 22.36
CA ILE A 43 11.22 40.22 23.52
C ILE A 43 10.01 41.08 23.89
N ARG A 44 10.19 42.40 23.98
CA ARG A 44 9.14 43.34 24.38
C ARG A 44 8.00 43.45 23.36
N HIS A 45 8.28 43.19 22.08
CA HIS A 45 7.31 43.24 20.99
C HIS A 45 6.88 41.86 20.48
N LEU A 46 7.18 40.77 21.20
CA LEU A 46 6.89 39.41 20.74
C LEU A 46 5.41 39.19 20.40
N GLU A 47 4.49 39.68 21.23
CA GLU A 47 3.05 39.59 20.99
C GLU A 47 2.64 40.33 19.70
N ALA A 48 3.07 41.58 19.55
CA ALA A 48 2.83 42.36 18.34
C ALA A 48 3.47 41.72 17.07
N ASN A 49 4.63 41.09 17.20
CA ASN A 49 5.30 40.38 16.11
C ASN A 49 4.53 39.10 15.72
N VAL A 50 3.98 38.36 16.68
CA VAL A 50 3.13 37.19 16.44
C VAL A 50 1.81 37.58 15.77
N ASP A 51 1.23 38.71 16.15
CA ASP A 51 0.05 39.26 15.48
C ASP A 51 0.36 39.67 14.03
N THR A 52 1.51 40.30 13.82
CA THR A 52 1.99 40.68 12.49
C THR A 52 2.24 39.45 11.60
N LEU A 53 2.83 38.38 12.14
CA LEU A 53 3.00 37.12 11.44
C LEU A 53 1.66 36.47 11.10
N SER A 54 0.72 36.46 12.07
CA SER A 54 -0.63 35.92 11.88
C SER A 54 -1.40 36.69 10.80
N GLN A 55 -1.20 38.00 10.69
CA GLN A 55 -1.74 38.83 9.62
C GLN A 55 -1.10 38.50 8.27
N ALA A 56 0.23 38.43 8.20
CA ALA A 56 0.95 38.08 6.96
C ALA A 56 0.56 36.68 6.44
N LYS A 57 0.34 35.71 7.32
CA LYS A 57 -0.16 34.37 6.95
C LYS A 57 -1.58 34.39 6.41
N ARG A 58 -2.47 35.26 6.93
CA ARG A 58 -3.82 35.44 6.38
C ARG A 58 -3.79 36.03 4.98
N GLU A 59 -2.89 36.97 4.73
CA GLU A 59 -2.69 37.54 3.39
C GLU A 59 -2.15 36.48 2.42
N LEU A 60 -1.18 35.67 2.85
CA LEU A 60 -0.69 34.53 2.05
C LEU A 60 -1.82 33.53 1.76
N ASP A 61 -2.67 33.22 2.74
CA ASP A 61 -3.82 32.31 2.57
C ASP A 61 -4.82 32.84 1.54
N SER A 62 -5.08 34.16 1.56
CA SER A 62 -5.94 34.81 0.57
C SER A 62 -5.35 34.71 -0.85
N THR A 63 -4.06 35.05 -1.01
CA THR A 63 -3.38 34.95 -2.32
C THR A 63 -3.31 33.52 -2.81
N PHE A 64 -3.06 32.56 -1.91
CA PHE A 64 -3.04 31.14 -2.22
C PHE A 64 -4.39 30.65 -2.75
N LYS A 65 -5.50 31.07 -2.12
CA LYS A 65 -6.86 30.74 -2.58
C LYS A 65 -7.16 31.34 -3.95
N ASP A 66 -6.76 32.59 -4.20
CA ASP A 66 -6.96 33.22 -5.52
C ASP A 66 -6.22 32.47 -6.63
N VAL A 67 -4.91 32.24 -6.44
CA VAL A 67 -4.07 31.53 -7.43
C VAL A 67 -4.58 30.10 -7.64
N SER A 68 -4.95 29.40 -6.58
CA SER A 68 -5.52 28.05 -6.67
C SER A 68 -6.83 28.04 -7.47
N GLY A 69 -7.75 28.97 -7.19
CA GLY A 69 -9.00 29.08 -7.94
C GLY A 69 -8.80 29.46 -9.41
N ARG A 70 -7.77 30.26 -9.73
CA ARG A 70 -7.38 30.56 -11.12
C ARG A 70 -6.82 29.33 -11.83
N ILE A 71 -6.04 28.50 -11.14
CA ILE A 71 -5.54 27.22 -11.65
C ILE A 71 -6.68 26.23 -11.88
N GLU A 72 -7.64 26.13 -10.97
CA GLU A 72 -8.84 25.29 -11.15
C GLU A 72 -9.60 25.68 -12.41
N ARG A 73 -9.89 26.98 -12.59
CA ARG A 73 -10.53 27.49 -13.82
C ARG A 73 -9.70 27.22 -15.07
N ALA A 74 -8.37 27.28 -14.97
CA ALA A 74 -7.49 26.99 -16.08
C ALA A 74 -7.49 25.50 -16.45
N ILE A 75 -7.55 24.61 -15.45
CA ILE A 75 -7.65 23.16 -15.65
C ILE A 75 -9.00 22.79 -16.26
N GLU A 76 -10.10 23.41 -15.80
CA GLU A 76 -11.44 23.26 -16.42
C GLU A 76 -11.45 23.71 -17.88
N ALA A 77 -10.66 24.72 -18.22
CA ALA A 77 -10.44 25.19 -19.60
C ALA A 77 -9.36 24.40 -20.38
N ASP A 78 -8.94 23.24 -19.88
CA ASP A 78 -7.90 22.37 -20.46
C ASP A 78 -6.53 23.04 -20.70
N LEU A 79 -6.16 24.00 -19.85
CA LEU A 79 -4.84 24.63 -19.83
C LEU A 79 -3.90 23.92 -18.84
N VAL A 80 -2.60 23.96 -19.10
CA VAL A 80 -1.58 23.35 -18.25
C VAL A 80 -0.99 24.40 -17.31
N PRO A 81 -1.07 24.22 -15.98
CA PRO A 81 -0.46 25.12 -15.01
C PRO A 81 1.06 25.25 -15.20
N ARG A 82 1.58 26.47 -15.13
CA ARG A 82 3.03 26.74 -15.23
C ARG A 82 3.78 26.16 -14.04
N GLU A 83 4.99 25.64 -14.27
CA GLU A 83 5.82 25.06 -13.19
C GLU A 83 6.12 26.05 -12.07
N GLN A 84 6.42 27.31 -12.40
CA GLN A 84 6.65 28.37 -11.41
C GLN A 84 5.45 28.58 -10.47
N VAL A 85 4.23 28.37 -10.95
CA VAL A 85 3.01 28.49 -10.16
C VAL A 85 2.83 27.27 -9.25
N LYS A 86 3.18 26.06 -9.73
CA LYS A 86 3.16 24.83 -8.93
C LYS A 86 4.19 24.88 -7.80
N ASP A 87 5.41 25.31 -8.09
CA ASP A 87 6.48 25.48 -7.10
C ASP A 87 6.10 26.50 -6.04
N TRP A 88 5.45 27.60 -6.45
CA TRP A 88 4.92 28.60 -5.55
C TRP A 88 3.83 28.03 -4.64
N LEU A 89 2.87 27.26 -5.18
CA LEU A 89 1.82 26.62 -4.40
C LEU A 89 2.39 25.66 -3.34
N ALA A 90 3.33 24.80 -3.72
CA ALA A 90 3.97 23.85 -2.80
C ALA A 90 4.70 24.58 -1.65
N THR A 91 5.47 25.61 -1.98
CA THR A 91 6.21 26.41 -0.99
C THR A 91 5.27 27.20 -0.07
N SER A 92 4.17 27.72 -0.61
CA SER A 92 3.14 28.45 0.16
C SER A 92 2.37 27.53 1.10
N GLU A 93 2.09 26.29 0.69
CA GLU A 93 1.42 25.29 1.53
C GLU A 93 2.28 24.89 2.74
N GLN A 94 3.59 24.69 2.55
CA GLN A 94 4.54 24.46 3.65
C GLN A 94 4.53 25.62 4.67
N LYS A 95 4.67 26.86 4.19
CA LYS A 95 4.68 28.06 5.05
C LYS A 95 3.37 28.31 5.79
N ARG A 96 2.23 27.89 5.22
CA ARG A 96 0.91 27.91 5.87
C ARG A 96 0.81 26.88 7.00
N GLY A 97 1.45 25.72 6.86
CA GLY A 97 1.45 24.64 7.85
C GLY A 97 2.42 24.80 9.03
N GLU A 98 3.41 25.70 8.92
CA GLU A 98 4.41 25.92 9.98
C GLU A 98 3.77 26.49 11.26
N LYS A 99 3.81 25.72 12.35
CA LYS A 99 3.31 26.10 13.67
C LYS A 99 4.23 27.11 14.36
N GLU A 100 3.66 28.18 14.89
CA GLU A 100 4.38 29.23 15.61
C GLU A 100 4.75 28.79 17.03
N LYS A 101 6.03 28.44 17.25
CA LYS A 101 6.56 28.14 18.59
C LYS A 101 6.32 29.28 19.60
N ALA A 102 6.22 30.52 19.12
CA ALA A 102 5.93 31.69 19.95
C ALA A 102 4.53 31.68 20.61
N LYS A 103 3.52 31.07 19.97
CA LYS A 103 2.18 30.90 20.58
C LYS A 103 2.22 29.95 21.79
N LEU A 104 3.11 28.95 21.77
CA LEU A 104 3.35 28.07 22.91
C LEU A 104 4.06 28.80 24.06
N CYS A 105 4.96 29.75 23.74
CA CYS A 105 5.59 30.60 24.75
C CYS A 105 4.63 31.60 25.40
N LEU A 106 3.71 32.20 24.64
CA LEU A 106 2.66 33.09 25.16
C LEU A 106 1.63 32.34 26.01
N GLY A 107 1.42 31.04 25.75
CA GLY A 107 0.55 30.15 26.54
C GLY A 107 1.18 29.59 27.83
N GLY A 108 2.35 30.07 28.25
CA GLY A 108 2.98 29.72 29.53
C GLY A 108 3.91 28.50 29.54
N PHE A 109 4.28 27.94 28.38
CA PHE A 109 5.06 26.71 28.27
C PHE A 109 6.58 26.89 28.01
N CYS A 110 7.10 28.12 28.00
CA CYS A 110 8.53 28.36 27.73
C CYS A 110 9.38 28.54 29.01
N SER A 111 10.64 28.09 28.96
CA SER A 111 11.59 28.22 30.07
C SER A 111 11.87 29.70 30.37
N LYS A 112 11.98 30.05 31.67
CA LYS A 112 12.12 31.42 32.21
C LYS A 112 13.47 32.10 31.90
N ASN A 113 14.02 31.95 30.69
CA ASN A 113 15.35 32.45 30.33
C ASN A 113 15.25 33.48 29.18
N CYS A 114 15.68 34.73 29.38
CA CYS A 114 15.52 35.81 28.40
C CYS A 114 16.15 35.52 27.02
N TRP A 115 17.19 34.68 26.98
CA TRP A 115 17.88 34.28 25.76
C TRP A 115 17.01 33.39 24.84
N SER A 116 16.10 32.59 25.39
CA SER A 116 15.16 31.80 24.59
C SER A 116 14.08 32.70 23.97
N GLY A 117 13.60 33.71 24.70
CA GLY A 117 12.65 34.72 24.21
C GLY A 117 13.20 35.56 23.05
N TYR A 118 14.48 35.95 23.11
CA TYR A 118 15.15 36.66 22.00
C TYR A 118 15.19 35.83 20.72
N ASN A 119 15.62 34.55 20.81
CA ASN A 119 15.71 33.67 19.65
C ASN A 119 14.33 33.40 19.03
N VAL A 120 13.31 33.19 19.87
CA VAL A 120 11.93 33.00 19.41
C VAL A 120 11.39 34.28 18.75
N GLY A 121 11.63 35.45 19.33
CA GLY A 121 11.21 36.72 18.75
C GLY A 121 11.90 37.04 17.42
N LYS A 122 13.17 36.69 17.27
CA LYS A 122 13.92 36.82 16.02
C LYS A 122 13.39 35.86 14.94
N GLU A 123 13.16 34.59 15.28
CA GLU A 123 12.59 33.57 14.37
C GLU A 123 11.21 33.99 13.84
N VAL A 124 10.36 34.61 14.67
CA VAL A 124 9.04 35.14 14.26
C VAL A 124 9.17 36.26 13.23
N VAL A 125 10.12 37.18 13.42
CA VAL A 125 10.34 38.30 12.48
C VAL A 125 10.88 37.79 11.14
N GLU A 126 11.87 36.90 11.16
CA GLU A 126 12.42 36.26 9.95
C GLU A 126 11.34 35.48 9.19
N MET A 127 10.49 34.73 9.90
CA MET A 127 9.37 34.02 9.30
C MET A 127 8.35 34.99 8.70
N THR A 128 8.09 36.13 9.35
CA THR A 128 7.18 37.17 8.85
C THR A 128 7.67 37.74 7.53
N GLU A 129 8.95 38.08 7.42
CA GLU A 129 9.56 38.55 6.18
C GLU A 129 9.50 37.49 5.09
N ALA A 130 9.81 36.24 5.43
CA ALA A 130 9.77 35.12 4.49
C ALA A 130 8.34 34.77 4.02
N VAL A 131 7.30 35.04 4.82
CA VAL A 131 5.89 34.90 4.43
C VAL A 131 5.49 36.06 3.51
N LYS A 132 5.88 37.30 3.83
CA LYS A 132 5.59 38.48 2.99
C LYS A 132 6.24 38.39 1.60
N ASP A 133 7.49 37.94 1.53
CA ASP A 133 8.18 37.69 0.26
C ASP A 133 7.50 36.58 -0.57
N GLN A 134 7.01 35.53 0.09
CA GLN A 134 6.24 34.51 -0.62
C GLN A 134 4.92 35.05 -1.14
N THR A 135 4.22 35.88 -0.36
CA THR A 135 2.97 36.53 -0.77
C THR A 135 3.16 37.42 -2.00
N SER A 136 4.25 38.21 -2.05
CA SER A 136 4.54 39.09 -3.20
C SER A 136 4.82 38.29 -4.48
N LYS A 137 5.46 37.12 -4.37
CA LYS A 137 5.70 36.19 -5.48
C LYS A 137 4.44 35.51 -6.03
N GLY A 138 3.32 35.59 -5.30
CA GLY A 138 2.04 34.99 -5.70
C GLY A 138 1.25 35.78 -6.75
N HIS A 139 1.76 36.93 -7.19
CA HIS A 139 1.09 37.76 -8.18
C HIS A 139 1.48 37.34 -9.60
N PHE A 140 0.73 36.38 -10.16
CA PHE A 140 0.92 35.90 -11.52
C PHE A 140 -0.05 36.57 -12.48
N ASP A 141 0.42 37.15 -13.59
CA ASP A 141 -0.45 37.62 -14.67
C ASP A 141 -1.06 36.45 -15.45
N VAL A 142 -0.24 35.44 -15.75
CA VAL A 142 -0.62 34.21 -16.46
C VAL A 142 -0.25 33.00 -15.61
N VAL A 143 -1.25 32.17 -15.30
CA VAL A 143 -1.07 31.00 -14.40
C VAL A 143 -0.92 29.67 -15.14
N ALA A 144 -1.34 29.61 -16.40
CA ALA A 144 -1.37 28.39 -17.20
C ALA A 144 -1.16 28.69 -18.67
N ASP A 145 -0.62 27.73 -19.42
CA ASP A 145 -0.41 27.79 -20.86
C ASP A 145 -1.37 26.84 -21.59
N PRO A 146 -1.71 27.12 -22.87
CA PRO A 146 -2.43 26.18 -23.71
C PRO A 146 -1.75 24.82 -23.73
N ARG A 147 -2.54 23.75 -23.62
CA ARG A 147 -2.03 22.39 -23.72
C ARG A 147 -1.29 22.26 -25.07
N PRO A 148 -0.04 21.75 -25.08
CA PRO A 148 0.59 21.40 -26.33
C PRO A 148 -0.36 20.43 -27.06
N PRO A 149 -0.62 20.62 -28.37
CA PRO A 149 -1.55 19.78 -29.10
C PRO A 149 -1.21 18.31 -28.85
N PRO A 150 -2.21 17.43 -28.64
CA PRO A 150 -1.94 16.01 -28.53
C PRO A 150 -1.15 15.57 -29.76
N VAL A 151 0.02 14.98 -29.54
CA VAL A 151 0.85 14.44 -30.63
C VAL A 151 0.16 13.18 -31.13
N VAL A 152 -0.79 13.40 -32.04
CA VAL A 152 -1.39 12.39 -32.89
C VAL A 152 -0.36 12.06 -33.96
N GLU A 153 -0.12 10.77 -34.18
CA GLU A 153 0.64 10.34 -35.35
C GLU A 153 -0.21 10.70 -36.59
N ILE A 154 0.16 11.77 -37.31
CA ILE A 154 -0.46 12.06 -38.60
C ILE A 154 0.09 11.03 -39.60
N LEU A 155 -0.55 9.86 -39.66
CA LEU A 155 -0.36 8.92 -40.75
C LEU A 155 -1.15 9.41 -41.99
N PRO A 156 -0.70 9.07 -43.21
CA PRO A 156 -1.36 9.52 -44.44
C PRO A 156 -2.83 9.10 -44.46
N LYS A 157 -3.74 10.07 -44.65
CA LYS A 157 -5.18 9.82 -44.79
C LYS A 157 -5.47 8.98 -46.03
N GLU A 158 -5.83 7.72 -45.84
CA GLU A 158 -6.49 6.92 -46.89
C GLU A 158 -8.00 7.16 -46.81
N ASN A 159 -8.53 7.89 -47.80
CA ASN A 159 -9.94 8.25 -47.86
C ASN A 159 -10.85 7.05 -48.17
N ASN A 160 -11.93 6.95 -47.40
CA ASN A 160 -13.25 6.37 -47.70
C ASN A 160 -13.33 4.93 -48.21
N ILE A 161 -13.55 3.98 -47.28
CA ILE A 161 -14.14 2.66 -47.59
C ILE A 161 -15.58 2.63 -47.06
N VAL A 162 -16.54 2.88 -47.94
CA VAL A 162 -17.99 2.85 -47.66
C VAL A 162 -18.37 1.43 -47.25
N GLY A 163 -18.67 1.24 -45.96
CA GLY A 163 -18.97 -0.07 -45.35
C GLY A 163 -18.33 -0.25 -43.97
N ILE A 164 -17.17 0.36 -43.73
CA ILE A 164 -16.49 0.34 -42.43
C ILE A 164 -17.13 1.31 -41.42
N VAL A 165 -17.69 2.43 -41.89
CA VAL A 165 -18.30 3.48 -41.05
C VAL A 165 -19.40 2.93 -40.12
N SER A 166 -20.28 2.06 -40.61
CA SER A 166 -21.34 1.47 -39.78
C SER A 166 -20.79 0.59 -38.65
N ARG A 167 -19.68 -0.12 -38.89
CA ARG A 167 -19.02 -0.95 -37.87
C ARG A 167 -18.19 -0.12 -36.89
N LEU A 168 -17.62 1.00 -37.36
CA LEU A 168 -16.95 1.97 -36.49
C LEU A 168 -17.94 2.58 -35.49
N SER A 169 -19.11 3.03 -35.94
CA SER A 169 -20.14 3.58 -35.05
C SER A 169 -20.61 2.55 -34.00
N GLU A 170 -20.73 1.28 -34.39
CA GLU A 170 -21.07 0.21 -33.47
C GLU A 170 -19.98 -0.02 -32.41
N VAL A 171 -18.71 -0.12 -32.82
CA VAL A 171 -17.58 -0.24 -31.88
C VAL A 171 -17.45 1.00 -30.99
N TRP A 172 -17.71 2.19 -31.53
CA TRP A 172 -17.68 3.43 -30.78
C TRP A 172 -18.72 3.48 -29.66
N ARG A 173 -19.94 2.97 -29.90
CA ARG A 173 -20.96 2.82 -28.84
C ARG A 173 -20.48 1.96 -27.69
N TYR A 174 -19.74 0.89 -27.97
CA TYR A 174 -19.12 0.06 -26.93
C TYR A 174 -17.97 0.77 -26.20
N ILE A 175 -17.27 1.70 -26.86
CA ILE A 175 -16.23 2.52 -26.22
C ILE A 175 -16.83 3.57 -25.28
N GLU A 176 -17.98 4.14 -25.65
CA GLU A 176 -18.69 5.13 -24.85
C GLU A 176 -19.37 4.51 -23.62
N ASP A 177 -19.74 3.23 -23.68
CA ASP A 177 -20.30 2.47 -22.57
C ASP A 177 -19.26 2.24 -21.47
N ASP A 178 -19.46 2.85 -20.30
CA ASP A 178 -18.60 2.65 -19.13
C ASP A 178 -18.60 1.21 -18.58
N GLY A 179 -19.61 0.40 -18.90
CA GLY A 179 -19.69 -1.01 -18.52
C GLY A 179 -18.77 -1.92 -19.33
N VAL A 180 -18.35 -1.49 -20.52
CA VAL A 180 -17.51 -2.29 -21.41
C VAL A 180 -16.03 -1.97 -21.16
N LYS A 181 -15.24 -2.99 -20.80
CA LYS A 181 -13.81 -2.85 -20.48
C LYS A 181 -12.88 -3.49 -21.50
N ILE A 182 -13.35 -4.50 -22.22
CA ILE A 182 -12.58 -5.23 -23.23
C ILE A 182 -13.46 -5.41 -24.47
N ILE A 183 -12.94 -5.02 -25.62
CA ILE A 183 -13.60 -5.17 -26.92
C ILE A 183 -12.73 -6.08 -27.78
N GLY A 184 -13.27 -7.24 -28.16
CA GLY A 184 -12.59 -8.19 -29.04
C GLY A 184 -13.05 -8.06 -30.48
N LEU A 185 -12.13 -7.76 -31.40
CA LEU A 185 -12.39 -7.78 -32.85
C LEU A 185 -11.93 -9.12 -33.44
N TYR A 186 -12.87 -9.94 -33.92
CA TYR A 186 -12.58 -11.28 -34.45
C TYR A 186 -13.03 -11.46 -35.90
N GLY A 187 -12.46 -12.43 -36.61
CA GLY A 187 -12.77 -12.74 -38.01
C GLY A 187 -11.60 -13.32 -38.80
N VAL A 188 -11.84 -13.75 -40.05
CA VAL A 188 -10.83 -14.38 -40.91
C VAL A 188 -9.65 -13.44 -41.23
N ARG A 189 -8.49 -14.01 -41.57
CA ARG A 189 -7.29 -13.22 -41.95
C ARG A 189 -7.60 -12.37 -43.18
N GLY A 190 -7.12 -11.12 -43.20
CA GLY A 190 -7.32 -10.20 -44.34
C GLY A 190 -8.64 -9.42 -44.36
N VAL A 191 -9.61 -9.72 -43.47
CA VAL A 191 -10.93 -9.04 -43.43
C VAL A 191 -10.90 -7.57 -42.97
N GLY A 192 -9.71 -7.00 -42.71
CA GLY A 192 -9.58 -5.59 -42.33
C GLY A 192 -9.69 -5.28 -40.83
N LYS A 193 -9.57 -6.26 -39.92
CA LYS A 193 -9.59 -6.01 -38.45
C LYS A 193 -8.57 -4.97 -37.99
N SER A 194 -7.33 -5.08 -38.46
CA SER A 194 -6.27 -4.13 -38.13
C SER A 194 -6.51 -2.75 -38.77
N THR A 195 -7.14 -2.71 -39.95
CA THR A 195 -7.54 -1.47 -40.62
C THR A 195 -8.65 -0.78 -39.84
N LEU A 196 -9.63 -1.53 -39.35
CA LEU A 196 -10.69 -1.03 -38.47
C LEU A 196 -10.11 -0.43 -37.18
N LEU A 197 -9.19 -1.14 -36.53
CA LEU A 197 -8.54 -0.66 -35.31
C LEU A 197 -7.71 0.62 -35.55
N LYS A 198 -7.06 0.75 -36.71
CA LYS A 198 -6.35 1.98 -37.10
C LYS A 198 -7.33 3.15 -37.27
N GLN A 199 -8.39 2.99 -38.05
CA GLN A 199 -9.39 4.03 -38.24
C GLN A 199 -10.06 4.44 -36.92
N LEU A 200 -10.28 3.48 -36.02
CA LEU A 200 -10.79 3.74 -34.68
C LEU A 200 -9.82 4.59 -33.84
N ASN A 201 -8.51 4.32 -33.92
CA ASN A 201 -7.49 5.13 -33.27
C ASN A 201 -7.48 6.57 -33.80
N ASP A 202 -7.70 6.76 -35.10
CA ASP A 202 -7.80 8.09 -35.71
C ASP A 202 -9.04 8.86 -35.19
N MET A 203 -10.18 8.17 -34.98
CA MET A 203 -11.38 8.79 -34.40
C MET A 203 -11.17 9.35 -32.99
N PHE A 204 -10.29 8.76 -32.19
CA PHE A 204 -9.92 9.33 -30.88
C PHE A 204 -9.17 10.67 -31.02
N SER A 205 -8.63 10.99 -32.19
CA SER A 205 -7.97 12.28 -32.44
C SER A 205 -8.97 13.37 -32.83
N ASP A 206 -10.05 12.99 -33.52
CA ASP A 206 -11.03 13.91 -34.10
C ASP A 206 -12.26 14.12 -33.20
N MET A 207 -12.57 13.17 -32.30
CA MET A 207 -13.79 13.18 -31.48
C MET A 207 -13.48 13.35 -29.99
N SER A 208 -14.30 14.13 -29.29
CA SER A 208 -14.20 14.28 -27.84
C SER A 208 -14.44 12.94 -27.14
N HIS A 209 -13.53 12.56 -26.24
CA HIS A 209 -13.62 11.29 -25.53
C HIS A 209 -13.20 11.41 -24.06
N LYS A 210 -13.68 10.49 -23.22
CA LYS A 210 -13.42 10.47 -21.77
C LYS A 210 -12.04 9.93 -21.36
N PHE A 211 -11.25 9.40 -22.30
CA PHE A 211 -9.97 8.76 -22.00
C PHE A 211 -8.84 9.78 -21.84
N GLY A 212 -8.10 9.72 -20.73
CA GLY A 212 -6.93 10.59 -20.50
C GLY A 212 -5.68 10.21 -21.29
N ALA A 213 -5.65 9.00 -21.88
CA ALA A 213 -4.61 8.52 -22.78
C ALA A 213 -5.18 7.43 -23.71
N VAL A 214 -4.74 7.43 -24.98
CA VAL A 214 -5.04 6.40 -25.99
C VAL A 214 -3.72 5.85 -26.51
N ILE A 215 -3.51 4.54 -26.37
CA ILE A 215 -2.22 3.90 -26.63
C ILE A 215 -2.42 2.75 -27.61
N MET A 216 -1.89 2.89 -28.81
CA MET A 216 -1.90 1.84 -29.83
C MET A 216 -0.59 1.05 -29.79
N VAL A 217 -0.69 -0.26 -29.53
CA VAL A 217 0.47 -1.16 -29.50
C VAL A 217 0.26 -2.28 -30.51
N LYS A 218 1.28 -2.52 -31.35
CA LYS A 218 1.30 -3.65 -32.29
C LYS A 218 2.03 -4.83 -31.65
N ALA A 219 1.29 -5.89 -31.31
CA ALA A 219 1.88 -7.16 -30.90
C ALA A 219 2.17 -8.03 -32.15
N SER A 220 3.40 -8.55 -32.26
CA SER A 220 3.80 -9.56 -33.25
C SER A 220 3.79 -10.97 -32.64
N THR A 221 3.94 -12.00 -33.49
CA THR A 221 4.08 -13.41 -33.07
C THR A 221 5.28 -13.63 -32.16
N GLU A 222 6.36 -12.87 -32.36
CA GLU A 222 7.44 -12.72 -31.39
C GLU A 222 7.13 -11.51 -30.53
N LEU A 223 6.75 -11.74 -29.27
CA LEU A 223 6.47 -10.68 -28.31
C LEU A 223 7.80 -10.06 -27.87
N ASN A 224 7.93 -8.74 -28.03
CA ASN A 224 9.06 -7.98 -27.51
C ASN A 224 8.54 -7.01 -26.45
N MET A 225 8.65 -7.41 -25.19
CA MET A 225 8.10 -6.68 -24.05
C MET A 225 8.77 -5.31 -23.90
N GLY A 226 10.09 -5.22 -24.05
CA GLY A 226 10.81 -3.94 -24.07
C GLY A 226 10.26 -2.93 -25.10
N LYS A 227 9.97 -3.35 -26.34
CA LYS A 227 9.36 -2.48 -27.36
C LYS A 227 7.93 -2.06 -27.00
N ILE A 228 7.13 -2.98 -26.47
CA ILE A 228 5.77 -2.68 -26.02
C ILE A 228 5.81 -1.63 -24.91
N GLN A 229 6.69 -1.82 -23.92
CA GLN A 229 6.88 -0.91 -22.81
C GLN A 229 7.40 0.45 -23.28
N GLU A 230 8.33 0.51 -24.23
CA GLU A 230 8.82 1.77 -24.80
C GLU A 230 7.70 2.59 -25.46
N VAL A 231 6.83 1.92 -26.23
CA VAL A 231 5.67 2.58 -26.85
C VAL A 231 4.72 3.13 -25.79
N ILE A 232 4.42 2.36 -24.74
CA ILE A 232 3.56 2.79 -23.64
C ILE A 232 4.20 3.95 -22.87
N ARG A 233 5.49 3.85 -22.54
CA ARG A 233 6.28 4.88 -21.85
C ARG A 233 6.23 6.21 -22.57
N SER A 234 6.56 6.20 -23.86
CA SER A 234 6.56 7.39 -24.71
C SER A 234 5.19 8.05 -24.71
N ARG A 235 4.11 7.27 -24.84
CA ARG A 235 2.73 7.77 -24.83
C ARG A 235 2.27 8.30 -23.47
N LEU A 236 2.79 7.77 -22.37
CA LEU A 236 2.49 8.23 -21.02
C LEU A 236 3.38 9.40 -20.55
N GLY A 237 4.35 9.82 -21.37
CA GLY A 237 5.30 10.89 -21.04
C GLY A 237 6.20 10.53 -19.85
N ILE A 238 6.54 9.25 -19.70
CA ILE A 238 7.39 8.77 -18.60
C ILE A 238 8.86 8.97 -18.99
N ASP A 239 9.60 9.74 -18.20
CA ASP A 239 11.03 10.00 -18.38
C ASP A 239 11.38 10.51 -19.80
N PRO A 240 10.82 11.64 -20.27
CA PRO A 240 10.92 12.06 -21.68
C PRO A 240 12.35 12.14 -22.24
N GLU A 241 13.35 12.38 -21.38
CA GLU A 241 14.78 12.43 -21.72
C GLU A 241 15.41 11.01 -21.84
N GLY A 242 14.82 10.01 -21.18
CA GLY A 242 15.15 8.59 -21.34
C GLY A 242 16.37 8.11 -20.54
N ASP A 243 16.98 8.98 -19.74
CA ASP A 243 18.21 8.70 -19.01
C ASP A 243 18.02 7.67 -17.89
N LYS A 244 16.84 7.65 -17.26
CA LYS A 244 16.49 6.70 -16.20
C LYS A 244 15.89 5.43 -16.77
N TRP A 245 15.19 5.52 -17.90
CA TRP A 245 14.54 4.40 -18.54
C TRP A 245 15.52 3.39 -19.16
N LYS A 246 16.59 3.88 -19.80
CA LYS A 246 17.62 3.02 -20.43
C LYS A 246 18.35 2.10 -19.45
N ASN A 247 18.37 2.45 -18.17
CA ASN A 247 19.04 1.68 -17.12
C ASN A 247 18.11 0.70 -16.40
N ARG A 248 16.83 0.60 -16.82
CA ARG A 248 15.86 -0.35 -16.25
C ARG A 248 15.85 -1.65 -17.04
N ASP A 249 15.69 -2.75 -16.33
CA ASP A 249 15.28 -4.01 -16.92
C ASP A 249 13.78 -3.99 -17.30
N GLU A 250 13.29 -5.06 -17.93
CA GLU A 250 11.89 -5.15 -18.36
C GLU A 250 10.92 -5.09 -17.17
N GLN A 251 11.31 -5.60 -16.00
CA GLN A 251 10.47 -5.61 -14.79
C GLN A 251 10.37 -4.21 -14.17
N GLY A 252 11.49 -3.51 -14.01
CA GLY A 252 11.55 -2.13 -13.54
C GLY A 252 10.87 -1.14 -14.47
N SER A 253 10.86 -1.44 -15.78
CA SER A 253 10.11 -0.70 -16.80
C SER A 253 8.60 -0.93 -16.68
N ALA A 254 8.17 -2.19 -16.50
CA ALA A 254 6.79 -2.55 -16.23
C ALA A 254 6.27 -1.86 -14.96
N ALA A 255 7.05 -1.89 -13.88
CA ALA A 255 6.70 -1.30 -12.60
C ALA A 255 6.50 0.22 -12.69
N GLU A 256 7.31 0.93 -13.48
CA GLU A 256 7.18 2.38 -13.65
C GLU A 256 5.96 2.76 -14.52
N ILE A 257 5.71 2.01 -15.60
CA ILE A 257 4.48 2.13 -16.39
C ILE A 257 3.26 1.89 -15.50
N PHE A 258 3.30 0.80 -14.74
CA PHE A 258 2.26 0.46 -13.78
C PHE A 258 2.07 1.63 -12.83
N ARG A 259 3.10 2.10 -12.10
CA ARG A 259 3.03 3.27 -11.20
C ARG A 259 2.35 4.49 -11.83
N ARG A 260 2.65 4.79 -13.10
CA ARG A 260 2.06 5.94 -13.81
C ARG A 260 0.57 5.76 -14.11
N LEU A 261 0.16 4.54 -14.44
CA LEU A 261 -1.24 4.14 -14.69
C LEU A 261 -2.02 3.92 -13.38
N SER A 262 -1.33 3.45 -12.35
CA SER A 262 -1.77 3.16 -10.99
C SER A 262 -1.87 4.38 -10.10
N ASN A 263 -1.46 5.56 -10.60
CA ASN A 263 -1.43 6.79 -9.83
C ASN A 263 -2.83 7.13 -9.28
N LYS A 264 -2.90 7.58 -8.01
CA LYS A 264 -4.09 8.00 -7.24
C LYS A 264 -5.03 8.95 -8.00
N LYS A 265 -4.58 9.58 -9.10
CA LYS A 265 -5.45 10.30 -10.06
C LYS A 265 -6.59 9.43 -10.61
N MET A 266 -6.40 8.14 -10.90
CA MET A 266 -7.48 7.28 -11.41
C MET A 266 -8.59 7.05 -10.37
N PHE A 267 -8.22 6.97 -9.08
CA PHE A 267 -9.18 6.90 -7.99
C PHE A 267 -9.91 8.25 -7.81
N ARG A 268 -9.18 9.37 -7.85
CA ARG A 268 -9.76 10.74 -7.80
C ARG A 268 -10.65 11.09 -9.00
N LEU A 269 -10.44 10.45 -10.15
CA LEU A 269 -11.33 10.60 -11.31
C LEU A 269 -12.70 9.93 -11.09
N LYS A 270 -12.81 9.00 -10.14
CA LYS A 270 -14.07 8.33 -9.78
C LYS A 270 -14.65 8.89 -8.48
N VAL A 271 -13.80 9.13 -7.49
CA VAL A 271 -14.17 9.81 -6.24
C VAL A 271 -13.78 11.28 -6.39
N THR A 272 -14.75 12.09 -6.78
CA THR A 272 -14.58 13.51 -7.06
C THR A 272 -14.10 14.28 -5.83
N ASP A 273 -13.46 15.45 -6.05
CA ASP A 273 -12.98 16.30 -4.96
C ASP A 273 -14.14 16.81 -4.09
N ASP A 274 -15.38 16.91 -4.60
CA ASP A 274 -16.54 17.25 -3.76
C ASP A 274 -16.86 16.18 -2.70
N VAL A 275 -16.65 14.90 -3.03
CA VAL A 275 -16.84 13.79 -2.09
C VAL A 275 -15.65 13.72 -1.13
N LEU A 276 -14.43 13.84 -1.63
CA LEU A 276 -13.22 13.80 -0.80
C LEU A 276 -13.18 14.94 0.23
N ASN A 277 -13.71 16.11 -0.12
CA ASN A 277 -13.78 17.27 0.75
C ASN A 277 -15.12 17.38 1.52
N SER A 278 -16.03 16.41 1.37
CA SER A 278 -17.32 16.42 2.08
C SER A 278 -17.18 16.19 3.58
N HIS A 279 -16.10 15.54 4.03
CA HIS A 279 -15.77 15.36 5.43
C HIS A 279 -14.23 15.27 5.62
N PRO A 280 -13.64 15.83 6.70
CA PRO A 280 -12.20 15.82 6.93
C PRO A 280 -11.56 14.43 6.91
N GLU A 281 -12.24 13.42 7.46
CA GLU A 281 -11.74 12.03 7.54
C GLU A 281 -11.79 11.28 6.20
N ILE A 282 -12.67 11.66 5.26
CA ILE A 282 -12.87 10.89 4.03
C ILE A 282 -11.60 10.85 3.18
N ARG A 283 -10.80 11.92 3.19
CA ARG A 283 -9.56 11.97 2.42
C ARG A 283 -8.57 10.88 2.87
N GLU A 284 -8.38 10.71 4.17
CA GLU A 284 -7.48 9.69 4.72
C GLU A 284 -8.02 8.28 4.50
N LEU A 285 -9.34 8.09 4.64
CA LEU A 285 -10.00 6.80 4.37
C LEU A 285 -9.93 6.44 2.88
N ALA A 286 -10.08 7.41 1.99
CA ALA A 286 -9.96 7.24 0.55
C ALA A 286 -8.55 6.85 0.13
N GLU A 287 -7.53 7.43 0.76
CA GLU A 287 -6.14 7.01 0.55
C GLU A 287 -5.93 5.57 1.02
N THR A 288 -6.48 5.20 2.17
CA THR A 288 -6.44 3.81 2.67
C THR A 288 -7.09 2.83 1.69
N VAL A 289 -8.26 3.18 1.15
CA VAL A 289 -8.97 2.37 0.13
C VAL A 289 -8.16 2.24 -1.15
N ALA A 290 -7.58 3.33 -1.64
CA ALA A 290 -6.75 3.30 -2.83
C ALA A 290 -5.49 2.44 -2.64
N ASP A 291 -4.86 2.51 -1.48
CA ASP A 291 -3.66 1.73 -1.17
C ASP A 291 -3.97 0.23 -1.10
N MET A 292 -5.16 -0.18 -0.61
CA MET A 292 -5.62 -1.58 -0.64
C MET A 292 -5.84 -2.13 -2.06
N CYS A 293 -6.01 -1.27 -3.07
CA CYS A 293 -6.11 -1.71 -4.46
C CYS A 293 -4.75 -2.18 -5.03
N GLY A 294 -3.65 -1.98 -4.29
CA GLY A 294 -2.29 -2.39 -4.68
C GLY A 294 -1.86 -1.83 -6.04
N GLY A 295 -2.32 -0.61 -6.34
CA GLY A 295 -2.07 0.05 -7.61
C GLY A 295 -2.81 -0.55 -8.81
N LEU A 296 -3.62 -1.59 -8.69
CA LEU A 296 -4.29 -2.17 -9.85
C LEU A 296 -5.34 -1.18 -10.41
N PRO A 297 -5.17 -0.62 -11.63
CA PRO A 297 -6.04 0.45 -12.11
C PRO A 297 -7.51 0.04 -12.19
N LEU A 298 -7.77 -1.23 -12.53
CA LEU A 298 -9.13 -1.74 -12.57
C LEU A 298 -9.77 -1.85 -11.18
N ALA A 299 -9.02 -2.26 -10.15
CA ALA A 299 -9.52 -2.28 -8.77
C ALA A 299 -9.79 -0.85 -8.29
N LEU A 300 -8.86 0.08 -8.54
CA LEU A 300 -9.02 1.51 -8.22
C LEU A 300 -10.28 2.10 -8.85
N VAL A 301 -10.52 1.83 -10.15
CA VAL A 301 -11.71 2.33 -10.85
C VAL A 301 -12.98 1.66 -10.33
N THR A 302 -12.95 0.34 -10.07
CA THR A 302 -14.12 -0.41 -9.60
C THR A 302 -14.54 0.05 -8.22
N ILE A 303 -13.60 0.06 -7.27
CA ILE A 303 -13.85 0.51 -5.90
C ILE A 303 -14.15 2.01 -5.87
N GLY A 304 -13.37 2.83 -6.57
CA GLY A 304 -13.62 4.26 -6.66
C GLY A 304 -15.01 4.61 -7.19
N SER A 305 -15.53 3.84 -8.17
CA SER A 305 -16.89 4.05 -8.68
C SER A 305 -17.95 3.67 -7.65
N ALA A 306 -17.75 2.59 -6.87
CA ALA A 306 -18.66 2.18 -5.79
C ALA A 306 -18.66 3.17 -4.60
N MET A 307 -17.55 3.90 -4.42
CA MET A 307 -17.39 4.91 -3.37
C MET A 307 -17.81 6.33 -3.81
N ALA A 308 -18.04 6.55 -5.12
CA ALA A 308 -18.22 7.88 -5.72
C ALA A 308 -19.43 8.68 -5.20
N SER A 309 -20.38 8.06 -4.50
CA SER A 309 -21.55 8.74 -3.90
C SER A 309 -21.54 8.75 -2.36
N ARG A 310 -20.54 8.11 -1.73
CA ARG A 310 -20.51 7.90 -0.27
C ARG A 310 -19.87 9.11 0.43
N ARG A 311 -20.70 9.94 1.04
CA ARG A 311 -20.28 11.16 1.78
C ARG A 311 -20.19 11.00 3.29
N ASP A 312 -20.48 9.81 3.79
CA ASP A 312 -20.43 9.49 5.21
C ASP A 312 -19.15 8.68 5.52
N PRO A 313 -18.27 9.15 6.43
CA PRO A 313 -17.07 8.42 6.84
C PRO A 313 -17.33 6.98 7.32
N ASP A 314 -18.48 6.69 7.92
CA ASP A 314 -18.79 5.33 8.37
C ASP A 314 -18.96 4.36 7.19
N ASN A 315 -19.47 4.83 6.05
CA ASN A 315 -19.55 4.03 4.83
C ASN A 315 -18.16 3.68 4.27
N TRP A 316 -17.16 4.53 4.51
CA TRP A 316 -15.77 4.29 4.13
C TRP A 316 -15.07 3.34 5.08
N ARG A 317 -15.30 3.48 6.39
CA ARG A 317 -14.82 2.51 7.39
C ARG A 317 -15.38 1.11 7.12
N TYR A 318 -16.69 1.01 6.88
CA TYR A 318 -17.33 -0.25 6.51
C TYR A 318 -16.73 -0.84 5.22
N ALA A 319 -16.51 -0.02 4.19
CA ALA A 319 -15.86 -0.47 2.95
C ALA A 319 -14.44 -1.01 3.21
N ILE A 320 -13.68 -0.37 4.10
CA ILE A 320 -12.36 -0.85 4.50
C ILE A 320 -12.45 -2.21 5.20
N GLU A 321 -13.37 -2.34 6.17
CA GLU A 321 -13.60 -3.61 6.86
C GLU A 321 -14.02 -4.73 5.89
N GLU A 322 -14.90 -4.44 4.93
CA GLU A 322 -15.33 -5.39 3.91
C GLU A 322 -14.20 -5.79 2.96
N LEU A 323 -13.42 -4.84 2.45
CA LEU A 323 -12.25 -5.10 1.58
C LEU A 323 -11.12 -5.85 2.30
N GLN A 324 -11.03 -5.73 3.63
CA GLN A 324 -10.10 -6.50 4.45
C GLN A 324 -10.59 -7.92 4.70
N ARG A 325 -11.88 -8.10 5.02
CA ARG A 325 -12.44 -9.39 5.43
C ARG A 325 -12.89 -10.27 4.27
N TYR A 326 -13.63 -9.69 3.33
CA TYR A 326 -14.27 -10.42 2.25
C TYR A 326 -14.26 -9.60 0.95
N PRO A 327 -13.07 -9.32 0.38
CA PRO A 327 -12.96 -8.47 -0.81
C PRO A 327 -13.75 -8.96 -2.02
N SER A 328 -14.12 -10.24 -2.12
CA SER A 328 -15.03 -10.75 -3.17
C SER A 328 -16.48 -10.29 -3.02
N GLY A 329 -16.93 -9.96 -1.82
CA GLY A 329 -18.28 -9.42 -1.55
C GLY A 329 -18.40 -7.95 -1.91
N PHE A 330 -17.28 -7.22 -1.92
CA PHE A 330 -17.26 -5.83 -2.32
C PHE A 330 -17.71 -5.67 -3.78
N GLU A 331 -18.56 -4.68 -4.02
CA GLU A 331 -19.21 -4.47 -5.31
C GLU A 331 -18.19 -4.40 -6.46
N GLY A 332 -18.34 -5.30 -7.44
CA GLY A 332 -17.52 -5.37 -8.65
C GLY A 332 -16.19 -6.13 -8.50
N MET A 333 -15.70 -6.41 -7.29
CA MET A 333 -14.44 -7.14 -7.10
C MET A 333 -14.55 -8.58 -7.59
N GLY A 334 -15.49 -9.36 -7.05
CA GLY A 334 -15.71 -10.75 -7.45
C GLY A 334 -16.26 -10.94 -8.87
N THR A 335 -16.93 -9.92 -9.43
CA THR A 335 -17.61 -10.03 -10.73
C THR A 335 -16.85 -9.38 -11.89
N ARG A 336 -15.95 -8.42 -11.63
CA ARG A 336 -15.23 -7.67 -12.68
C ARG A 336 -13.71 -7.77 -12.54
N VAL A 337 -13.17 -7.69 -11.33
CA VAL A 337 -11.70 -7.66 -11.10
C VAL A 337 -11.12 -9.07 -11.08
N PHE A 338 -11.61 -9.93 -10.17
CA PHE A 338 -11.05 -11.27 -10.00
C PHE A 338 -11.18 -12.17 -11.23
N PRO A 339 -12.28 -12.16 -12.00
CA PRO A 339 -12.36 -12.95 -13.23
C PRO A 339 -11.28 -12.59 -14.27
N LEU A 340 -10.86 -11.33 -14.33
CA LEU A 340 -9.81 -10.89 -15.26
C LEU A 340 -8.41 -11.30 -14.77
N LEU A 341 -8.15 -11.16 -13.47
CA LEU A 341 -6.89 -11.63 -12.87
C LEU A 341 -6.77 -13.16 -12.94
N LYS A 342 -7.90 -13.88 -12.85
CA LYS A 342 -7.98 -15.34 -12.93
C LYS A 342 -7.49 -15.88 -14.28
N PHE A 343 -7.40 -15.04 -15.31
CA PHE A 343 -6.90 -15.44 -16.62
C PHE A 343 -5.50 -16.08 -16.55
N SER A 344 -4.55 -15.49 -15.81
CA SER A 344 -3.21 -16.07 -15.65
C SER A 344 -3.24 -17.40 -14.92
N TYR A 345 -4.11 -17.54 -13.91
CA TYR A 345 -4.33 -18.79 -13.18
C TYR A 345 -4.92 -19.89 -14.08
N ASP A 346 -5.90 -19.57 -14.93
CA ASP A 346 -6.53 -20.53 -15.84
C ASP A 346 -5.58 -21.05 -16.93
N ARG A 347 -4.49 -20.33 -17.19
CA ARG A 347 -3.44 -20.71 -18.15
C ARG A 347 -2.33 -21.56 -17.54
N LEU A 348 -2.33 -21.80 -16.22
CA LEU A 348 -1.37 -22.69 -15.58
C LEU A 348 -1.48 -24.12 -16.15
N THR A 349 -0.31 -24.72 -16.37
CA THR A 349 -0.14 -25.93 -17.19
C THR A 349 -0.67 -27.21 -16.56
N SER A 350 -0.79 -27.26 -15.22
CA SER A 350 -1.32 -28.42 -14.51
C SER A 350 -2.13 -28.03 -13.27
N GLU A 351 -2.99 -28.94 -12.84
CA GLU A 351 -3.73 -28.80 -11.58
C GLU A 351 -2.78 -28.69 -10.37
N THR A 352 -1.60 -29.32 -10.41
CA THR A 352 -0.57 -29.16 -9.37
C THR A 352 -0.12 -27.70 -9.24
N HIS A 353 0.15 -27.00 -10.35
CA HIS A 353 0.52 -25.58 -10.31
C HIS A 353 -0.59 -24.73 -9.70
N LYS A 354 -1.84 -25.02 -10.08
CA LYS A 354 -3.01 -24.33 -9.56
C LYS A 354 -3.18 -24.56 -8.06
N THR A 355 -3.05 -25.79 -7.58
CA THR A 355 -3.15 -26.11 -6.15
C THR A 355 -2.01 -25.50 -5.35
N CYS A 356 -0.78 -25.50 -5.87
CA CYS A 356 0.37 -24.84 -5.24
C CYS A 356 0.18 -23.32 -5.15
N PHE A 357 -0.35 -22.68 -6.21
CA PHE A 357 -0.73 -21.26 -6.16
C PHE A 357 -1.79 -20.99 -5.08
N LEU A 358 -2.86 -21.78 -5.02
CA LEU A 358 -3.89 -21.62 -3.99
C LEU A 358 -3.33 -21.85 -2.58
N TYR A 359 -2.39 -22.78 -2.40
CA TYR A 359 -1.73 -23.03 -1.12
C TYR A 359 -1.01 -21.76 -0.61
N CYS A 360 -0.38 -20.99 -1.48
CA CYS A 360 0.30 -19.74 -1.10
C CYS A 360 -0.65 -18.69 -0.47
N SER A 361 -1.97 -18.80 -0.68
CA SER A 361 -2.93 -17.91 -0.03
C SER A 361 -3.04 -18.09 1.49
N LEU A 362 -2.48 -19.19 2.03
CA LEU A 362 -2.38 -19.44 3.48
C LEU A 362 -1.51 -18.43 4.21
N PHE A 363 -0.59 -17.76 3.51
CA PHE A 363 0.26 -16.76 4.13
C PHE A 363 -0.47 -15.41 4.19
N PRO A 364 -0.24 -14.59 5.24
CA PRO A 364 -0.91 -13.30 5.39
C PRO A 364 -0.54 -12.31 4.28
N ARG A 365 -1.29 -11.22 4.19
CA ARG A 365 -0.99 -10.13 3.24
C ARG A 365 0.44 -9.63 3.43
N SER A 366 1.10 -9.38 2.31
CA SER A 366 2.49 -8.93 2.24
C SER A 366 3.54 -9.82 2.94
N GLN A 367 3.22 -11.08 3.23
CA GLN A 367 4.18 -12.04 3.78
C GLN A 367 5.25 -12.42 2.75
N ILE A 368 6.51 -12.34 3.17
CA ILE A 368 7.66 -12.87 2.45
C ILE A 368 7.90 -14.29 2.95
N ILE A 369 8.07 -15.23 2.03
CA ILE A 369 8.14 -16.66 2.30
C ILE A 369 9.46 -17.19 1.73
N MET A 370 10.21 -17.95 2.52
CA MET A 370 11.40 -18.62 2.01
C MET A 370 11.01 -19.70 0.99
N LYS A 371 11.74 -19.74 -0.12
CA LYS A 371 11.54 -20.71 -1.20
C LYS A 371 11.55 -22.15 -0.71
N ASP A 372 12.57 -22.53 0.06
CA ASP A 372 12.68 -23.89 0.60
C ASP A 372 11.55 -24.22 1.57
N GLU A 373 11.15 -23.26 2.42
CA GLU A 373 10.00 -23.44 3.33
C GLU A 373 8.72 -23.74 2.54
N LEU A 374 8.43 -22.96 1.49
CA LEU A 374 7.23 -23.14 0.68
C LEU A 374 7.22 -24.50 -0.04
N ILE A 375 8.37 -24.92 -0.59
CA ILE A 375 8.50 -26.22 -1.24
C ILE A 375 8.32 -27.36 -0.22
N GLU A 376 8.90 -27.25 0.97
CA GLU A 376 8.78 -28.27 2.02
C GLU A 376 7.35 -28.41 2.53
N LEU A 377 6.61 -27.30 2.62
CA LEU A 377 5.18 -27.31 2.90
C LEU A 377 4.37 -28.02 1.80
N TRP A 378 4.68 -27.78 0.52
CA TRP A 378 4.04 -28.49 -0.59
C TRP A 378 4.35 -30.00 -0.61
N ILE A 379 5.57 -30.38 -0.23
CA ILE A 379 5.97 -31.78 -0.04
C ILE A 379 5.17 -32.40 1.11
N GLY A 380 5.11 -31.70 2.25
CA GLY A 380 4.39 -32.13 3.45
C GLY A 380 2.90 -32.35 3.22
N GLU A 381 2.23 -31.44 2.51
CA GLU A 381 0.81 -31.62 2.19
C GLU A 381 0.59 -32.72 1.12
N GLY A 382 1.63 -33.06 0.36
CA GLY A 382 1.60 -34.06 -0.70
C GLY A 382 1.03 -33.51 -2.01
N LEU A 383 1.28 -32.23 -2.31
CA LEU A 383 0.83 -31.58 -3.56
C LEU A 383 1.67 -32.00 -4.77
N LEU A 384 2.94 -32.35 -4.54
CA LEU A 384 3.91 -32.70 -5.58
C LEU A 384 3.82 -34.19 -5.94
N ARG A 385 4.03 -34.52 -7.22
CA ARG A 385 3.80 -35.87 -7.77
C ARG A 385 4.66 -36.93 -7.10
N ASP A 386 5.93 -36.62 -6.88
CA ASP A 386 6.91 -37.52 -6.29
C ASP A 386 7.25 -37.14 -4.85
N SER A 387 6.25 -36.80 -4.03
CA SER A 387 6.43 -36.42 -2.61
C SER A 387 7.19 -37.48 -1.77
N HIS A 388 7.29 -38.72 -2.27
CA HIS A 388 8.09 -39.80 -1.66
C HIS A 388 9.61 -39.67 -1.91
N ASN A 389 10.03 -38.97 -2.96
CA ASN A 389 11.43 -38.66 -3.25
C ASN A 389 11.66 -37.16 -3.06
N ILE A 390 12.18 -36.79 -1.88
CA ILE A 390 12.38 -35.38 -1.50
C ILE A 390 13.19 -34.61 -2.55
N ALA A 391 14.24 -35.20 -3.13
CA ALA A 391 15.06 -34.52 -4.13
C ALA A 391 14.30 -34.29 -5.45
N ALA A 392 13.49 -35.25 -5.89
CA ALA A 392 12.64 -35.09 -7.07
C ALA A 392 11.52 -34.06 -6.82
N ALA A 393 10.88 -34.13 -5.65
CA ALA A 393 9.85 -33.19 -5.25
C ALA A 393 10.40 -31.77 -5.12
N LYS A 394 11.61 -31.57 -4.56
CA LYS A 394 12.26 -30.26 -4.55
C LYS A 394 12.50 -29.72 -5.96
N ARG A 395 12.93 -30.54 -6.92
CA ARG A 395 13.07 -30.12 -8.33
C ARG A 395 11.72 -29.73 -8.94
N GLU A 396 10.68 -30.52 -8.71
CA GLU A 396 9.32 -30.20 -9.18
C GLU A 396 8.81 -28.89 -8.58
N GLY A 397 8.98 -28.68 -7.27
CA GLY A 397 8.61 -27.45 -6.57
C GLY A 397 9.32 -26.21 -7.14
N ASN A 398 10.60 -26.31 -7.45
CA ASN A 398 11.35 -25.24 -8.12
C ASN A 398 10.77 -24.88 -9.50
N LEU A 399 10.42 -25.89 -10.32
CA LEU A 399 9.80 -25.66 -11.62
C LEU A 399 8.42 -24.98 -11.51
N ILE A 400 7.65 -25.35 -10.48
CA ILE A 400 6.35 -24.73 -10.21
C ILE A 400 6.53 -23.27 -9.80
N LEU A 401 7.47 -22.96 -8.89
CA LEU A 401 7.74 -21.57 -8.49
C LEU A 401 8.13 -20.71 -9.68
N GLU A 402 9.04 -21.18 -10.53
CA GLU A 402 9.44 -20.47 -11.73
C GLU A 402 8.25 -20.24 -12.68
N SER A 403 7.38 -21.24 -12.83
CA SER A 403 6.17 -21.11 -13.66
C SER A 403 5.18 -20.09 -13.08
N LEU A 404 5.01 -20.05 -11.75
CA LEU A 404 4.15 -19.06 -11.08
C LEU A 404 4.73 -17.65 -11.17
N LYS A 405 6.05 -17.50 -11.09
CA LYS A 405 6.78 -16.24 -11.32
C LYS A 405 6.59 -15.74 -12.75
N LEU A 406 6.82 -16.59 -13.75
CA LEU A 406 6.64 -16.25 -15.17
C LEU A 406 5.19 -15.90 -15.51
N ALA A 407 4.22 -16.50 -14.82
CA ALA A 407 2.80 -16.16 -14.93
C ALA A 407 2.41 -14.86 -14.18
N CYS A 408 3.36 -14.20 -13.53
CA CYS A 408 3.18 -13.03 -12.65
C CYS A 408 2.18 -13.29 -11.51
N LEU A 409 2.12 -14.53 -11.02
CA LEU A 409 1.26 -14.95 -9.92
C LEU A 409 1.98 -14.93 -8.56
N LEU A 410 3.31 -15.02 -8.58
CA LEU A 410 4.20 -14.81 -7.45
C LEU A 410 5.32 -13.86 -7.86
N GLU A 411 5.82 -13.11 -6.89
CA GLU A 411 6.94 -12.17 -7.02
C GLU A 411 8.13 -12.72 -6.25
N GLU A 412 9.31 -12.73 -6.87
CA GLU A 412 10.57 -13.04 -6.19
C GLU A 412 11.10 -11.76 -5.54
N VAL A 413 11.56 -11.87 -4.29
CA VAL A 413 11.96 -10.74 -3.47
C VAL A 413 13.40 -10.92 -3.04
N GLU A 414 14.24 -9.93 -3.32
CA GLU A 414 15.61 -9.91 -2.82
C GLU A 414 15.63 -9.50 -1.34
N VAL A 415 16.16 -10.36 -0.48
CA VAL A 415 16.36 -10.08 0.94
C VAL A 415 17.81 -10.40 1.30
N ASN A 416 18.53 -9.42 1.83
CA ASN A 416 19.94 -9.57 2.23
C ASN A 416 20.83 -10.16 1.11
N ASN A 417 20.64 -9.72 -0.14
CA ASN A 417 21.35 -10.21 -1.33
C ASN A 417 21.10 -11.70 -1.66
N SER A 418 19.98 -12.27 -1.19
CA SER A 418 19.50 -13.59 -1.57
C SER A 418 18.13 -13.45 -2.26
N GLU A 419 17.99 -14.08 -3.42
CA GLU A 419 16.76 -14.14 -4.21
C GLU A 419 15.89 -15.36 -3.82
N ASP A 420 16.16 -16.03 -2.70
CA ASP A 420 15.44 -17.24 -2.29
C ASP A 420 14.12 -16.96 -1.55
N PHE A 421 13.47 -15.83 -1.84
CA PHE A 421 12.23 -15.44 -1.19
C PHE A 421 11.15 -15.10 -2.20
N PHE A 422 9.91 -15.49 -1.90
CA PHE A 422 8.75 -15.20 -2.71
C PHE A 422 7.67 -14.46 -1.89
N LYS A 423 6.88 -13.65 -2.59
CA LYS A 423 5.72 -12.96 -2.06
C LYS A 423 4.54 -13.12 -3.03
N MET A 424 3.36 -13.31 -2.47
CA MET A 424 2.11 -13.19 -3.23
C MET A 424 1.56 -11.78 -3.05
N HIS A 425 1.26 -11.09 -4.16
CA HIS A 425 0.64 -9.78 -4.10
C HIS A 425 -0.77 -9.86 -3.48
N ASP A 426 -1.15 -8.88 -2.67
CA ASP A 426 -2.37 -8.93 -1.84
C ASP A 426 -3.65 -9.17 -2.67
N ILE A 427 -3.79 -8.50 -3.83
CA ILE A 427 -4.92 -8.74 -4.74
C ILE A 427 -4.97 -10.16 -5.34
N LEU A 428 -3.81 -10.77 -5.58
CA LEU A 428 -3.71 -12.13 -6.11
C LEU A 428 -4.03 -13.15 -5.03
N ARG A 429 -3.65 -12.85 -3.78
CA ARG A 429 -4.04 -13.61 -2.60
C ARG A 429 -5.56 -13.59 -2.40
N ASP A 430 -6.17 -12.41 -2.49
CA ASP A 430 -7.62 -12.27 -2.36
C ASP A 430 -8.36 -13.01 -3.48
N MET A 431 -7.83 -12.96 -4.71
CA MET A 431 -8.33 -13.76 -5.83
C MET A 431 -8.18 -15.28 -5.55
N ALA A 432 -7.03 -15.73 -5.02
CA ALA A 432 -6.81 -17.13 -4.69
C ALA A 432 -7.82 -17.65 -3.65
N LEU A 433 -8.10 -16.86 -2.60
CA LEU A 433 -9.13 -17.19 -1.60
C LEU A 433 -10.54 -17.22 -2.21
N TRP A 434 -10.83 -16.31 -3.15
CA TRP A 434 -12.09 -16.32 -3.90
C TRP A 434 -12.22 -17.56 -4.80
N ILE A 435 -11.15 -17.98 -5.48
CA ILE A 435 -11.14 -19.22 -6.28
C ILE A 435 -11.36 -20.44 -5.37
N ALA A 436 -10.65 -20.51 -4.24
CA ALA A 436 -10.73 -21.62 -3.30
C ALA A 436 -12.13 -21.78 -2.68
N SER A 437 -12.80 -20.65 -2.39
CA SER A 437 -14.18 -20.65 -1.86
C SER A 437 -15.24 -20.94 -2.92
N SER A 438 -15.08 -20.45 -4.15
CA SER A 438 -16.07 -20.64 -5.24
C SER A 438 -16.09 -22.05 -5.83
N GLN A 439 -14.98 -22.79 -5.79
CA GLN A 439 -14.90 -24.15 -6.34
C GLN A 439 -15.32 -25.26 -5.36
N GLY A 440 -15.77 -24.92 -4.14
CA GLY A 440 -16.40 -25.84 -3.19
C GLY A 440 -15.51 -26.97 -2.61
N ALA A 441 -14.28 -27.14 -3.09
CA ALA A 441 -13.42 -28.29 -2.76
C ALA A 441 -12.31 -27.98 -1.74
N SER A 442 -12.05 -26.72 -1.39
CA SER A 442 -10.93 -26.34 -0.52
C SER A 442 -11.19 -25.04 0.22
N LYS A 443 -12.04 -25.07 1.25
CA LYS A 443 -12.22 -23.90 2.12
C LYS A 443 -10.90 -23.62 2.85
N ILE A 444 -10.35 -22.44 2.60
CA ILE A 444 -9.11 -21.94 3.21
C ILE A 444 -9.50 -20.83 4.19
N LEU A 445 -9.04 -20.92 5.43
CA LEU A 445 -9.23 -19.89 6.45
C LEU A 445 -7.88 -19.30 6.84
N VAL A 446 -7.78 -17.97 6.84
CA VAL A 446 -6.56 -17.25 7.22
C VAL A 446 -6.94 -16.13 8.18
N PHE A 447 -6.32 -16.12 9.35
CA PHE A 447 -6.60 -15.16 10.41
C PHE A 447 -5.37 -14.31 10.74
N GLN A 448 -5.54 -12.98 10.78
CA GLN A 448 -4.49 -12.00 11.10
C GLN A 448 -5.09 -10.78 11.83
N GLU A 449 -4.47 -10.34 12.94
CA GLU A 449 -5.06 -9.43 13.96
C GLU A 449 -5.22 -7.94 13.58
N THR A 450 -5.24 -7.55 12.30
CA THR A 450 -5.88 -6.25 11.98
C THR A 450 -7.37 -6.25 12.33
N ASP A 451 -7.95 -7.44 12.49
CA ASP A 451 -9.28 -7.68 13.04
C ASP A 451 -9.30 -7.52 14.57
N LYS A 452 -9.70 -6.33 15.07
CA LYS A 452 -10.00 -6.07 16.50
C LYS A 452 -11.15 -6.92 17.07
N SER A 453 -11.57 -7.98 16.38
CA SER A 453 -12.74 -8.80 16.72
C SER A 453 -12.60 -10.26 16.29
N ILE A 454 -11.39 -10.83 16.18
CA ILE A 454 -11.27 -12.30 16.07
C ILE A 454 -11.62 -12.91 17.44
N LYS A 455 -12.90 -12.94 17.76
CA LYS A 455 -13.39 -14.05 18.56
C LYS A 455 -13.18 -15.28 17.67
N VAL A 456 -12.32 -16.21 18.09
CA VAL A 456 -12.14 -17.55 17.50
C VAL A 456 -13.44 -18.38 17.69
N GLN A 457 -14.61 -17.77 17.50
CA GLN A 457 -15.93 -18.26 17.92
C GLN A 457 -16.88 -18.56 16.76
N GLU A 458 -16.37 -18.71 15.54
CA GLU A 458 -17.09 -19.47 14.52
C GLU A 458 -16.44 -20.84 14.36
N THR A 459 -16.53 -21.67 15.40
CA THR A 459 -16.17 -23.10 15.37
C THR A 459 -16.90 -23.85 14.24
N ALA A 460 -18.07 -23.34 13.82
CA ALA A 460 -18.80 -23.82 12.64
C ALA A 460 -18.01 -23.66 11.32
N SER A 461 -17.13 -22.65 11.21
CA SER A 461 -16.37 -22.38 9.98
C SER A 461 -15.25 -23.39 9.71
N TRP A 462 -14.68 -23.98 10.77
CA TRP A 462 -13.55 -24.91 10.72
C TRP A 462 -13.92 -26.31 10.22
N ASN A 463 -15.17 -26.74 10.39
CA ASN A 463 -15.62 -28.08 10.01
C ASN A 463 -15.48 -28.38 8.51
N GLU A 464 -15.58 -27.35 7.69
CA GLU A 464 -15.44 -27.45 6.24
C GLU A 464 -14.04 -27.08 5.75
N ALA A 465 -13.17 -26.60 6.65
CA ALA A 465 -11.85 -26.10 6.30
C ALA A 465 -10.91 -27.26 5.93
N VAL A 466 -10.22 -27.09 4.80
CA VAL A 466 -9.16 -28.01 4.35
C VAL A 466 -7.79 -27.47 4.74
N ARG A 467 -7.64 -26.14 4.85
CA ARG A 467 -6.40 -25.50 5.27
C ARG A 467 -6.71 -24.31 6.16
N VAL A 468 -5.99 -24.19 7.27
CA VAL A 468 -6.16 -23.09 8.23
C VAL A 468 -4.80 -22.49 8.56
N SER A 469 -4.72 -21.17 8.58
CA SER A 469 -3.56 -20.46 9.07
C SER A 469 -3.92 -19.34 10.07
N LEU A 470 -3.14 -19.25 11.12
CA LEU A 470 -3.30 -18.34 12.26
C LEU A 470 -1.98 -17.58 12.44
N TRP A 471 -2.02 -16.25 12.30
CA TRP A 471 -0.83 -15.40 12.34
C TRP A 471 -0.98 -14.20 13.27
N ARG A 472 0.11 -13.85 13.99
CA ARG A 472 0.29 -12.57 14.71
C ARG A 472 -0.93 -12.14 15.54
N SER A 473 -1.28 -12.92 16.56
CA SER A 473 -2.41 -12.63 17.46
C SER A 473 -1.94 -12.53 18.91
N PRO A 474 -1.48 -11.35 19.39
CA PRO A 474 -1.15 -11.11 20.80
C PRO A 474 -2.30 -11.40 21.78
N SER A 475 -3.54 -11.40 21.30
CA SER A 475 -4.73 -11.77 22.07
C SER A 475 -5.00 -13.28 22.24
N ILE A 476 -4.41 -14.15 21.40
CA ILE A 476 -4.62 -15.60 21.50
C ILE A 476 -3.54 -16.17 22.44
N ASP A 477 -3.89 -16.35 23.70
CA ASP A 477 -3.11 -17.09 24.69
C ASP A 477 -3.51 -18.57 24.77
N SER A 478 -4.72 -18.93 24.31
CA SER A 478 -5.17 -20.29 24.02
C SER A 478 -6.09 -20.38 22.80
N LEU A 479 -6.08 -21.53 22.10
CA LEU A 479 -6.95 -21.81 20.97
C LEU A 479 -8.22 -22.54 21.46
N SER A 480 -9.25 -21.78 21.90
CA SER A 480 -10.60 -22.22 22.30
C SER A 480 -10.69 -23.39 23.32
N PRO A 481 -11.47 -23.25 24.43
CA PRO A 481 -11.70 -24.31 25.43
C PRO A 481 -12.38 -25.60 24.89
N THR A 482 -12.80 -25.59 23.63
CA THR A 482 -13.41 -26.74 22.95
C THR A 482 -12.69 -26.98 21.62
N PRO A 483 -12.12 -28.19 21.41
CA PRO A 483 -11.46 -28.55 20.16
C PRO A 483 -12.39 -28.39 18.96
N PRO A 484 -11.98 -27.70 17.89
CA PRO A 484 -12.81 -27.56 16.70
C PRO A 484 -12.90 -28.92 15.97
N CYS A 485 -14.10 -29.30 15.51
CA CYS A 485 -14.27 -30.49 14.66
C CYS A 485 -13.77 -30.17 13.26
N CYS A 486 -12.65 -30.77 12.81
CA CYS A 486 -12.03 -30.46 11.52
C CYS A 486 -11.52 -31.72 10.77
N PRO A 487 -12.40 -32.67 10.42
CA PRO A 487 -11.99 -33.97 9.91
C PRO A 487 -11.29 -33.93 8.54
N ARG A 488 -11.42 -32.83 7.80
CA ARG A 488 -10.85 -32.64 6.45
C ARG A 488 -9.61 -31.75 6.44
N LEU A 489 -9.16 -31.29 7.60
CA LEU A 489 -8.04 -30.37 7.70
C LEU A 489 -6.74 -31.07 7.32
N LEU A 490 -6.09 -30.61 6.25
CA LEU A 490 -4.79 -31.11 5.77
C LEU A 490 -3.62 -30.27 6.31
N THR A 491 -3.83 -28.97 6.46
CA THR A 491 -2.78 -28.03 6.87
C THR A 491 -3.25 -27.11 7.97
N LEU A 492 -2.46 -27.03 9.04
CA LEU A 492 -2.63 -26.08 10.13
C LEU A 492 -1.31 -25.32 10.35
N LEU A 493 -1.33 -24.01 10.06
CA LEU A 493 -0.23 -23.11 10.35
C LEU A 493 -0.61 -22.21 11.54
N VAL A 494 0.20 -22.18 12.58
CA VAL A 494 0.00 -21.33 13.76
C VAL A 494 1.33 -20.65 14.06
N ARG A 495 1.52 -19.40 13.64
CA ARG A 495 2.82 -18.72 13.71
C ARG A 495 2.72 -17.34 14.35
N TYR A 496 3.78 -16.95 15.05
CA TYR A 496 3.87 -15.63 15.70
C TYR A 496 2.69 -15.31 16.63
N THR A 497 2.15 -16.31 17.33
CA THR A 497 1.04 -16.17 18.28
C THR A 497 1.56 -16.15 19.73
N MET A 498 0.66 -15.92 20.69
CA MET A 498 0.98 -15.93 22.12
C MET A 498 0.61 -17.24 22.83
N ILE A 499 0.27 -18.29 22.07
CA ILE A 499 -0.09 -19.59 22.62
C ILE A 499 1.03 -20.15 23.49
N LYS A 500 0.63 -20.71 24.64
CA LYS A 500 1.56 -21.37 25.57
C LYS A 500 1.55 -22.89 25.42
N GLU A 501 0.38 -23.43 25.13
CA GLU A 501 0.14 -24.85 24.91
C GLU A 501 -1.11 -25.01 24.04
N PHE A 502 -1.16 -26.12 23.29
CA PHE A 502 -2.41 -26.56 22.66
C PHE A 502 -3.26 -27.27 23.71
N GLU A 503 -4.57 -27.05 23.70
CA GLU A 503 -5.45 -27.72 24.64
C GLU A 503 -5.42 -29.24 24.48
N ASN A 504 -5.70 -29.95 25.57
CA ASN A 504 -5.77 -31.40 25.53
C ASN A 504 -6.86 -31.84 24.53
N LYS A 505 -6.55 -32.82 23.68
CA LYS A 505 -7.44 -33.33 22.60
C LYS A 505 -7.71 -32.32 21.47
N PHE A 506 -6.95 -31.23 21.36
CA PHE A 506 -7.11 -30.28 20.26
C PHE A 506 -7.03 -30.94 18.88
N PHE A 507 -6.13 -31.91 18.71
CA PHE A 507 -5.91 -32.62 17.44
C PHE A 507 -6.81 -33.85 17.25
N GLN A 508 -7.67 -34.18 18.21
CA GLN A 508 -8.43 -35.43 18.21
C GLN A 508 -9.33 -35.60 16.98
N SER A 509 -9.84 -34.51 16.41
CA SER A 509 -10.71 -34.54 15.23
C SER A 509 -9.97 -34.38 13.89
N MET A 510 -8.65 -34.10 13.92
CA MET A 510 -7.85 -33.70 12.76
C MET A 510 -7.16 -34.90 12.10
N HIS A 511 -7.93 -35.94 11.78
CA HIS A 511 -7.38 -37.23 11.32
C HIS A 511 -6.61 -37.14 9.99
N ALA A 512 -6.97 -36.19 9.13
CA ALA A 512 -6.34 -36.01 7.81
C ALA A 512 -5.13 -35.05 7.83
N LEU A 513 -4.71 -34.54 9.00
CA LEU A 513 -3.69 -33.50 9.09
C LEU A 513 -2.33 -34.02 8.61
N ARG A 514 -1.76 -33.35 7.60
CA ARG A 514 -0.46 -33.67 7.00
C ARG A 514 0.61 -32.65 7.36
N VAL A 515 0.23 -31.39 7.55
CA VAL A 515 1.14 -30.28 7.84
C VAL A 515 0.72 -29.61 9.14
N LEU A 516 1.62 -29.62 10.12
CA LEU A 516 1.53 -28.83 11.34
C LEU A 516 2.76 -27.92 11.43
N ASP A 517 2.56 -26.63 11.25
CA ASP A 517 3.59 -25.62 11.50
C ASP A 517 3.17 -24.81 12.72
N SER A 518 3.88 -24.97 13.83
CA SER A 518 3.72 -24.16 15.04
C SER A 518 4.99 -23.35 15.36
N SER A 519 5.78 -23.06 14.33
CA SER A 519 7.03 -22.33 14.45
C SER A 519 6.82 -20.87 14.89
N GLN A 520 7.87 -20.26 15.42
CA GLN A 520 7.89 -18.85 15.81
C GLN A 520 6.87 -18.50 16.91
N ASN A 521 6.50 -19.48 17.74
CA ASN A 521 5.71 -19.27 18.95
C ASN A 521 6.62 -19.35 20.17
N ALA A 522 7.28 -18.23 20.49
CA ALA A 522 8.29 -18.16 21.55
C ALA A 522 7.76 -18.44 22.98
N LYS A 523 6.44 -18.58 23.16
CA LYS A 523 5.80 -18.96 24.44
C LYS A 523 5.30 -20.40 24.46
N LEU A 524 5.24 -21.06 23.30
CA LEU A 524 4.76 -22.44 23.20
C LEU A 524 5.78 -23.36 23.84
N SER A 525 5.41 -23.99 24.95
CA SER A 525 6.30 -24.87 25.72
C SER A 525 5.82 -26.31 25.80
N LYS A 526 4.55 -26.57 25.47
CA LYS A 526 3.97 -27.91 25.44
C LYS A 526 3.13 -28.13 24.19
N LEU A 527 3.31 -29.31 23.61
CA LEU A 527 2.47 -29.83 22.56
C LEU A 527 1.82 -31.12 23.07
N HIS A 528 0.50 -31.18 23.08
CA HIS A 528 -0.26 -32.34 23.53
C HIS A 528 -0.76 -33.11 22.30
N VAL A 529 -0.20 -34.30 22.06
CA VAL A 529 -0.64 -35.22 20.99
C VAL A 529 -0.88 -36.59 21.63
N GLY A 530 -2.12 -37.04 21.56
CA GLY A 530 -2.55 -38.34 22.07
C GLY A 530 -2.01 -39.52 21.24
N GLU A 531 -2.06 -40.72 21.81
CA GLU A 531 -1.74 -41.93 21.06
C GLU A 531 -2.74 -42.14 19.91
N GLY A 532 -2.23 -42.37 18.71
CA GLY A 532 -3.06 -42.52 17.50
C GLY A 532 -3.60 -41.22 16.92
N GLU A 533 -3.23 -40.05 17.46
CA GLU A 533 -3.48 -38.75 16.81
C GLU A 533 -2.40 -38.44 15.76
N LEU A 534 -2.74 -37.64 14.75
CA LEU A 534 -1.80 -37.14 13.73
C LEU A 534 -1.05 -38.23 12.93
N ILE A 535 -1.66 -39.42 12.73
CA ILE A 535 -1.01 -40.55 12.03
C ILE A 535 -0.60 -40.26 10.58
N ASP A 536 -1.30 -39.36 9.91
CA ASP A 536 -1.03 -38.94 8.52
C ASP A 536 -0.07 -37.75 8.43
N LEU A 537 0.48 -37.29 9.55
CA LEU A 537 1.37 -36.13 9.61
C LEU A 537 2.67 -36.40 8.84
N GLN A 538 2.99 -35.54 7.89
CA GLN A 538 4.18 -35.62 7.04
C GLN A 538 5.15 -34.45 7.27
N TYR A 539 4.67 -33.33 7.78
CA TYR A 539 5.48 -32.15 8.10
C TYR A 539 5.14 -31.63 9.50
N LEU A 540 6.16 -31.52 10.35
CA LEU A 540 6.09 -30.93 11.68
C LEU A 540 7.18 -29.88 11.85
N ASN A 541 6.79 -28.64 12.10
CA ASN A 541 7.71 -27.55 12.39
C ASN A 541 7.41 -26.92 13.75
N LEU A 542 8.37 -27.04 14.68
CA LEU A 542 8.34 -26.45 16.02
C LEU A 542 9.53 -25.51 16.25
N SER A 543 10.17 -25.03 15.18
CA SER A 543 11.32 -24.15 15.27
C SER A 543 10.98 -22.84 16.01
N ASN A 544 11.92 -22.33 16.80
CA ASN A 544 11.78 -21.12 17.62
C ASN A 544 10.61 -21.18 18.62
N THR A 545 10.49 -22.32 19.31
CA THR A 545 9.56 -22.52 20.44
C THR A 545 10.33 -22.84 21.73
N ASN A 546 9.64 -23.02 22.85
CA ASN A 546 10.22 -23.49 24.12
C ASN A 546 9.82 -24.96 24.39
N ILE A 547 9.51 -25.74 23.36
CA ILE A 547 9.16 -27.15 23.53
C ILE A 547 10.45 -27.92 23.83
N CYS A 548 10.56 -28.42 25.06
CA CYS A 548 11.71 -29.21 25.48
C CYS A 548 11.58 -30.71 25.17
N GLU A 549 10.34 -31.22 25.07
CA GLU A 549 10.06 -32.64 24.86
C GLU A 549 8.96 -32.82 23.81
N LEU A 550 9.18 -33.74 22.87
CA LEU A 550 8.16 -34.11 21.89
C LEU A 550 7.12 -35.05 22.54
N PRO A 551 5.82 -34.85 22.28
CA PRO A 551 4.79 -35.71 22.85
C PRO A 551 4.90 -37.15 22.34
N ILE A 552 4.56 -38.11 23.21
CA ILE A 552 4.65 -39.55 22.92
C ILE A 552 3.86 -39.93 21.66
N GLY A 553 2.74 -39.26 21.39
CA GLY A 553 1.92 -39.46 20.20
C GLY A 553 2.69 -39.32 18.88
N ILE A 554 3.73 -38.48 18.82
CA ILE A 554 4.58 -38.30 17.62
C ILE A 554 5.30 -39.59 17.23
N LYS A 555 5.56 -40.51 18.17
CA LYS A 555 6.13 -41.83 17.86
C LYS A 555 5.24 -42.66 16.91
N SER A 556 3.94 -42.36 16.87
CA SER A 556 2.97 -43.04 15.99
C SER A 556 2.92 -42.44 14.58
N CYS A 557 3.55 -41.28 14.34
CA CYS A 557 3.58 -40.59 13.05
C CYS A 557 4.60 -41.24 12.09
N THR A 558 4.26 -42.40 11.54
CA THR A 558 5.16 -43.17 10.65
C THR A 558 5.38 -42.54 9.28
N GLN A 559 4.54 -41.57 8.90
CA GLN A 559 4.59 -40.88 7.62
C GLN A 559 5.40 -39.57 7.67
N LEU A 560 5.96 -39.20 8.83
CA LEU A 560 6.68 -37.95 9.02
C LEU A 560 7.92 -37.88 8.13
N ARG A 561 7.97 -36.88 7.23
CA ARG A 561 9.06 -36.65 6.28
C ARG A 561 9.98 -35.53 6.72
N THR A 562 9.41 -34.50 7.33
CA THR A 562 10.12 -33.30 7.76
C THR A 562 9.80 -33.01 9.22
N LEU A 563 10.85 -32.90 10.04
CA LEU A 563 10.79 -32.46 11.43
C LEU A 563 11.78 -31.31 11.63
N LEU A 564 11.28 -30.11 11.89
CA LEU A 564 12.09 -28.92 12.12
C LEU A 564 11.99 -28.49 13.58
N LEU A 565 13.16 -28.37 14.23
CA LEU A 565 13.31 -28.02 15.64
C LEU A 565 14.35 -26.90 15.84
N ASP A 566 14.65 -26.12 14.81
CA ASP A 566 15.71 -25.10 14.88
C ASP A 566 15.40 -24.04 15.94
N GLY A 567 16.44 -23.50 16.59
CA GLY A 567 16.27 -22.38 17.53
C GLY A 567 15.48 -22.72 18.80
N GLN A 568 15.43 -23.99 19.23
CA GLN A 568 14.91 -24.32 20.56
C GLN A 568 15.76 -23.62 21.64
N ARG A 569 15.08 -23.02 22.62
CA ARG A 569 15.73 -22.55 23.85
C ARG A 569 15.86 -23.74 24.79
N ILE A 570 16.99 -24.45 24.71
CA ILE A 570 17.35 -25.57 25.59
C ILE A 570 17.77 -25.04 26.95
#